data_AF-A0A2G2YJ22-F1
#
_entry.id   AF-A0A2G2YJ22-F1
#
_cell.length_a   1.000
_cell.length_b   1.000
_cell.length_c   1.000
_cell.angle_alpha   90.00
_cell.angle_beta   90.00
_cell.angle_gamma   90.00
#
_symmetry.space_group_name_H-M   'P 1'
#
loop_
_entity.id
_entity.type
_entity.pdbx_description
1 polymer ?
#
loop_
_entity_poly.entity_id
_entity_poly.type
_entity_poly.pdbx_seq_one_letter_code
_entity_poly.pdbx_strand_id
1 'polypeptide(L)'
;MWSDLEHKKRCQVNKINRSKLKCNHIMSLKAFVVARVEINRMHDLKFLYTSGESSMTSDEIVVAVLGKKLGYIKGLSYGPKPDTTRATQRREAELEDSLKKMKEEAATIQHDLQK
;
A
#
# COMPACT_ATOMS: atom_id res chain seq x y z
N MET A 1 7.13 18.77 -28.25
CA MET A 1 8.31 18.21 -27.54
C MET A 1 8.10 16.79 -27.00
N TRP A 2 6.86 16.32 -26.70
CA TRP A 2 6.63 14.99 -26.08
C TRP A 2 6.00 13.93 -27.01
N SER A 3 5.91 14.23 -28.31
CA SER A 3 5.23 13.36 -29.30
C SER A 3 6.19 12.59 -30.22
N ASP A 4 7.50 12.76 -30.01
CA ASP A 4 8.55 12.06 -30.77
C ASP A 4 8.43 10.53 -30.59
N LEU A 5 8.66 9.81 -31.68
CA LEU A 5 8.72 8.35 -31.72
C LEU A 5 9.71 7.78 -30.69
N GLU A 6 10.87 8.42 -30.53
CA GLU A 6 11.87 8.00 -29.53
C GLU A 6 11.38 8.21 -28.09
N HIS A 7 10.56 9.23 -27.86
CA HIS A 7 9.89 9.41 -26.58
C HIS A 7 8.86 8.29 -26.31
N LYS A 8 8.04 7.94 -27.31
CA LYS A 8 7.05 6.85 -27.19
C LYS A 8 7.71 5.50 -26.92
N LYS A 9 8.81 5.17 -27.61
CA LYS A 9 9.57 3.93 -27.40
C LYS A 9 10.09 3.82 -25.96
N ARG A 10 10.72 4.88 -25.43
CA ARG A 10 11.21 4.93 -24.05
C ARG A 10 10.08 4.73 -23.03
N CYS A 11 8.92 5.33 -23.28
CA CYS A 11 7.73 5.15 -22.44
C CYS A 11 7.24 3.69 -22.44
N GLN A 12 7.21 3.03 -23.60
CA GLN A 12 6.82 1.62 -23.73
C GLN A 12 7.77 0.71 -22.94
N VAL A 13 9.08 0.91 -23.09
CA VAL A 13 10.12 0.16 -22.36
C VAL A 13 9.97 0.37 -20.86
N ASN A 14 9.78 1.62 -20.40
CA ASN A 14 9.58 1.92 -18.99
C ASN A 14 8.31 1.28 -18.43
N LYS A 15 7.24 1.17 -19.23
CA LYS A 15 6.00 0.49 -18.84
C LYS A 15 6.23 -1.02 -18.63
N ILE A 16 6.97 -1.66 -19.53
CA ILE A 16 7.35 -3.08 -19.44
C ILE A 16 8.30 -3.32 -18.26
N ASN A 17 9.31 -2.46 -18.07
CA ASN A 17 10.22 -2.59 -16.95
C ASN A 17 9.49 -2.40 -15.61
N ARG A 18 8.50 -1.50 -15.58
CA ARG A 18 7.63 -1.38 -14.42
C ARG A 18 6.80 -2.63 -14.20
N SER A 19 6.21 -3.25 -15.21
CA SER A 19 5.37 -4.44 -14.98
C SER A 19 6.15 -5.61 -14.38
N LYS A 20 7.48 -5.62 -14.51
CA LYS A 20 8.37 -6.60 -13.89
C LYS A 20 8.68 -6.34 -12.40
N LEU A 21 8.36 -5.15 -11.87
CA LEU A 21 8.53 -4.83 -10.44
C LEU A 21 7.42 -5.49 -9.61
N LYS A 22 7.81 -6.31 -8.62
CA LYS A 22 6.90 -7.06 -7.75
C LYS A 22 6.27 -6.19 -6.65
N CYS A 23 7.00 -5.22 -6.11
CA CYS A 23 6.56 -4.32 -5.03
C CYS A 23 6.70 -2.85 -5.43
N ASN A 24 6.06 -1.95 -4.67
CA ASN A 24 6.20 -0.50 -4.88
C ASN A 24 7.62 -0.06 -4.49
N HIS A 25 8.36 0.55 -5.43
CA HIS A 25 9.57 1.29 -5.09
C HIS A 25 9.17 2.60 -4.41
N ILE A 26 9.53 2.76 -3.14
CA ILE A 26 9.28 4.00 -2.40
C ILE A 26 10.52 4.86 -2.61
N MET A 27 10.40 5.87 -3.47
CA MET A 27 11.52 6.71 -3.92
C MET A 27 12.22 7.50 -2.80
N SER A 28 11.64 7.57 -1.61
CA SER A 28 12.32 8.17 -0.46
C SER A 28 13.03 7.09 0.35
N LEU A 29 14.22 7.43 0.85
CA LEU A 29 14.85 6.70 1.93
C LEU A 29 13.82 6.54 3.06
N LYS A 30 13.36 5.31 3.31
CA LYS A 30 12.60 5.03 4.52
C LYS A 30 13.54 5.25 5.71
N ALA A 31 13.02 5.80 6.79
CA ALA A 31 13.76 5.82 8.04
C ALA A 31 14.16 4.38 8.40
N PHE A 32 15.40 4.19 8.86
CA PHE A 32 15.96 2.87 9.20
C PHE A 32 15.02 2.06 10.11
N VAL A 33 14.35 2.74 11.05
CA VAL A 33 13.39 2.13 11.97
C VAL A 33 12.23 1.46 11.23
N VAL A 34 11.67 2.11 10.20
CA VAL A 34 10.56 1.57 9.40
C VAL A 34 11.03 0.35 8.60
N ALA A 35 12.20 0.44 7.96
CA ALA A 35 12.76 -0.67 7.21
C ALA A 35 13.03 -1.89 8.11
N ARG A 36 13.56 -1.66 9.33
CA ARG A 36 13.81 -2.74 10.30
C ARG A 36 12.52 -3.45 10.73
N VAL A 37 11.45 -2.70 10.98
CA VAL A 37 10.13 -3.28 11.33
C VAL A 37 9.58 -4.13 10.19
N GLU A 38 9.71 -3.69 8.94
CA GLU A 38 9.26 -4.46 7.78
C GLU A 38 10.08 -5.75 7.59
N ILE A 39 11.41 -5.68 7.75
CA ILE A 39 12.29 -6.86 7.68
C ILE A 39 11.91 -7.88 8.76
N ASN A 40 11.70 -7.43 10.00
CA ASN A 40 11.31 -8.32 11.09
C ASN A 40 9.96 -8.99 10.80
N ARG A 41 8.97 -8.23 10.32
CA ARG A 41 7.66 -8.79 9.92
C ARG A 41 7.78 -9.84 8.81
N MET A 42 8.66 -9.62 7.83
CA MET A 42 8.91 -10.64 6.79
C MET A 42 9.52 -11.91 7.39
N HIS A 43 10.45 -11.77 8.34
CA HIS A 43 11.06 -12.90 9.02
C HIS A 43 10.05 -13.68 9.86
N ASP A 44 9.20 -12.98 10.62
CA ASP A 44 8.16 -13.58 11.45
C ASP A 44 7.15 -14.36 10.61
N LEU A 45 6.67 -13.76 9.50
CA LEU A 45 5.78 -14.46 8.56
C LEU A 45 6.48 -15.67 7.96
N LYS A 46 7.74 -15.52 7.50
CA LYS A 46 8.49 -16.65 6.96
C LYS A 46 8.61 -17.80 7.96
N PHE A 47 8.88 -17.49 9.23
CA PHE A 47 8.98 -18.48 10.30
C PHE A 47 7.64 -19.20 10.54
N LEU A 48 6.53 -18.45 10.63
CA LEU A 48 5.19 -19.01 10.82
C LEU A 48 4.82 -19.99 9.68
N TYR A 49 5.06 -19.59 8.43
CA TYR A 49 4.68 -20.39 7.25
C TYR A 49 5.70 -21.47 6.85
N THR A 50 6.87 -21.52 7.50
CA THR A 50 7.73 -22.73 7.44
C THR A 50 7.35 -23.76 8.50
N SER A 51 6.53 -23.40 9.48
CA SER A 51 6.07 -24.27 10.56
C SER A 51 4.66 -24.86 10.38
N GLY A 52 3.88 -24.36 9.40
CA GLY A 52 2.52 -24.82 9.10
C GLY A 52 2.37 -25.54 7.75
N GLU A 53 1.26 -26.27 7.55
CA GLU A 53 0.94 -27.02 6.32
C GLU A 53 0.76 -26.14 5.06
N SER A 54 0.56 -24.83 5.22
CA SER A 54 0.40 -23.90 4.09
C SER A 54 1.74 -23.26 3.70
N SER A 55 2.22 -23.52 2.49
CA SER A 55 3.43 -22.86 1.97
C SER A 55 3.09 -21.48 1.41
N MET A 56 3.45 -20.42 2.12
CA MET A 56 3.45 -19.07 1.58
C MET A 56 4.80 -18.81 0.91
N THR A 57 4.78 -18.41 -0.36
CA THR A 57 6.01 -18.15 -1.12
C THR A 57 6.67 -16.84 -0.65
N SER A 58 7.98 -16.72 -0.88
CA SER A 58 8.71 -15.49 -0.52
C SER A 58 8.12 -14.24 -1.20
N ASP A 59 7.62 -14.39 -2.43
CA ASP A 59 6.98 -13.28 -3.16
C ASP A 59 5.68 -12.83 -2.49
N GLU A 60 4.87 -13.78 -2.01
CA GLU A 60 3.62 -13.47 -1.30
C GLU A 60 3.91 -12.77 0.03
N ILE A 61 4.97 -13.17 0.75
CA ILE A 61 5.38 -12.54 2.02
C ILE A 61 5.78 -11.08 1.76
N VAL A 62 6.58 -10.85 0.72
CA VAL A 62 7.00 -9.49 0.33
C VAL A 62 5.79 -8.64 -0.05
N VAL A 63 4.82 -9.18 -0.79
CA VAL A 63 3.59 -8.46 -1.15
C VAL A 63 2.70 -8.19 0.05
N ALA A 64 2.62 -9.11 1.01
CA ALA A 64 1.84 -8.92 2.24
C ALA A 64 2.43 -7.83 3.13
N VAL A 65 3.76 -7.75 3.26
CA VAL A 65 4.43 -6.77 4.13
C VAL A 65 4.60 -5.40 3.46
N LEU A 66 5.06 -5.35 2.21
CA LEU A 66 5.33 -4.09 1.49
C LEU A 66 4.11 -3.54 0.74
N GLY A 67 3.05 -4.35 0.65
CA GLY A 67 1.86 -4.05 -0.13
C GLY A 67 2.03 -4.38 -1.62
N LYS A 68 0.91 -4.75 -2.24
CA LYS A 68 0.84 -4.97 -3.68
C LYS A 68 1.15 -3.70 -4.44
N LYS A 69 1.91 -3.84 -5.54
CA LYS A 69 2.24 -2.71 -6.39
C LYS A 69 0.97 -2.03 -6.93
N LEU A 70 0.88 -0.71 -6.77
CA LEU A 70 -0.10 0.10 -7.47
C LEU A 70 0.47 0.43 -8.86
N GLY A 71 -0.29 0.22 -9.93
CA GLY A 71 0.18 0.42 -11.32
C GLY A 71 0.73 1.82 -11.60
N TYR A 72 0.42 2.79 -10.73
CA TYR A 72 0.91 4.15 -10.77
C TYR A 72 1.93 4.41 -9.66
N ILE A 73 3.17 4.71 -10.05
CA ILE A 73 4.21 5.18 -9.12
C ILE A 73 4.32 6.71 -9.32
N LYS A 74 4.02 7.46 -8.25
CA LYS A 74 4.12 8.92 -8.22
C LYS A 74 5.58 9.33 -8.43
N GLY A 75 5.84 10.25 -9.35
CA GLY A 75 7.19 10.74 -9.68
C GLY A 75 8.00 9.85 -10.62
N LEU A 76 7.56 8.62 -10.89
CA LEU A 76 8.18 7.75 -11.90
C LEU A 76 7.40 7.74 -13.22
N SER A 77 6.13 8.11 -13.26
CA SER A 77 5.27 7.99 -14.45
C SER A 77 5.14 9.27 -15.29
N TYR A 78 5.17 9.10 -16.62
CA TYR A 78 4.54 10.02 -17.57
C TYR A 78 3.21 9.41 -18.02
N GLY A 79 2.12 10.17 -17.85
CA GLY A 79 0.72 9.79 -18.13
C GLY A 79 -0.26 10.47 -17.15
N PRO A 80 -1.56 10.63 -17.50
CA PRO A 80 -2.53 11.27 -16.62
C PRO A 80 -2.54 10.61 -15.24
N LYS A 81 -2.39 11.42 -14.18
CA LYS A 81 -2.49 10.96 -12.80
C LYS A 81 -3.83 10.22 -12.64
N PRO A 82 -3.85 8.97 -12.15
CA PRO A 82 -5.10 8.29 -11.86
C PRO A 82 -5.92 9.16 -10.93
N ASP A 83 -7.19 9.35 -11.30
CA ASP A 83 -8.09 10.13 -10.48
C ASP A 83 -8.23 9.45 -9.12
N THR A 84 -7.67 10.10 -8.11
CA THR A 84 -7.59 9.59 -6.74
C THR A 84 -8.75 10.10 -5.91
N THR A 85 -9.56 11.01 -6.46
CA THR A 85 -10.67 11.67 -5.78
C THR A 85 -11.67 10.65 -5.23
N ARG A 86 -12.08 9.67 -6.05
CA ARG A 86 -13.03 8.63 -5.64
C ARG A 86 -12.49 7.73 -4.51
N ALA A 87 -11.18 7.43 -4.55
CA ALA A 87 -10.56 6.60 -3.52
C ALA A 87 -10.40 7.35 -2.19
N THR A 88 -10.10 8.65 -2.24
CA THR A 88 -10.06 9.53 -1.07
C THR A 88 -11.44 9.66 -0.44
N GLN A 89 -12.47 9.98 -1.23
CA GLN A 89 -13.85 10.10 -0.76
C GLN A 89 -14.34 8.82 -0.06
N ARG A 90 -13.99 7.64 -0.59
CA ARG A 90 -14.36 6.37 0.04
C ARG A 90 -13.71 6.21 1.42
N ARG A 91 -12.44 6.57 1.56
CA ARG A 91 -11.72 6.50 2.83
C ARG A 91 -12.21 7.53 3.84
N GLU A 92 -12.58 8.74 3.38
CA GLU A 92 -13.22 9.74 4.24
C GLU A 92 -14.56 9.23 4.78
N ALA A 93 -15.40 8.64 3.93
CA ALA A 93 -16.66 8.06 4.36
C ALA A 93 -16.46 6.91 5.38
N GLU A 94 -15.49 6.01 5.15
CA GLU A 94 -15.13 4.94 6.10
C GLU A 94 -14.66 5.49 7.46
N LEU A 95 -13.91 6.60 7.46
CA LEU A 95 -13.44 7.28 8.67
C LEU A 95 -14.57 8.00 9.40
N GLU A 96 -15.47 8.67 8.68
CA GLU A 96 -16.64 9.33 9.25
C GLU A 96 -17.57 8.32 9.94
N ASP A 97 -17.82 7.18 9.30
CA ASP A 97 -18.63 6.10 9.87
C ASP A 97 -17.98 5.52 11.15
N SER A 98 -16.67 5.29 11.09
CA SER A 98 -15.89 4.84 12.26
C SER A 98 -15.94 5.85 13.42
N LEU A 99 -15.82 7.14 13.11
CA LEU A 99 -15.91 8.22 14.11
C LEU A 99 -17.31 8.31 14.72
N LYS A 100 -18.36 8.14 13.91
CA LYS A 100 -19.74 8.14 14.39
C LYS A 100 -19.97 6.99 15.35
N LYS A 101 -19.55 5.78 14.98
CA LYS A 101 -19.64 4.59 15.82
C LYS A 101 -18.89 4.76 17.14
N MET A 102 -17.65 5.27 17.10
CA MET A 102 -16.88 5.53 18.33
C MET A 102 -17.53 6.56 19.24
N LYS A 103 -18.18 7.59 18.69
CA LYS A 103 -18.92 8.59 19.49
C LYS A 103 -20.14 7.98 20.16
N GLU A 104 -20.87 7.11 19.47
CA GLU A 104 -22.02 6.39 20.03
C GLU A 104 -21.57 5.45 21.16
N GLU A 105 -20.50 4.68 20.95
CA GLU A 105 -19.92 3.79 21.98
C GLU A 105 -19.39 4.58 23.20
N ALA A 106 -18.78 5.74 23.00
CA ALA A 106 -18.33 6.58 24.10
C ALA A 106 -19.50 7.15 24.91
N ALA A 107 -20.61 7.51 24.25
CA ALA A 107 -21.80 8.03 24.89
C ALA A 107 -22.52 6.97 25.73
N THR A 108 -22.59 5.71 25.25
CA THR A 108 -23.17 4.60 26.03
C THR A 108 -22.34 4.30 27.27
N ILE A 109 -21.00 4.26 27.14
CA ILE A 109 -20.09 4.03 28.27
C ILE A 109 -20.22 5.14 29.33
N GLN A 110 -20.30 6.41 28.92
CA GLN A 110 -20.49 7.53 29.86
C GLN A 110 -21.84 7.45 30.61
N HIS A 111 -22.92 7.09 29.91
CA HIS A 111 -24.24 6.95 30.53
C HIS A 111 -24.26 5.79 31.55
N ASP A 112 -23.61 4.66 31.25
CA ASP A 112 -23.53 3.52 32.15
C ASP A 112 -22.64 3.78 33.38
N LEU A 113 -21.65 4.68 33.27
CA LEU A 113 -20.81 5.15 34.39
C LEU A 113 -21.49 6.15 35.32
N GLN A 114 -22.60 6.77 34.88
CA GLN A 114 -23.38 7.75 35.66
C GLN A 114 -24.60 7.13 36.37
N LYS A 115 -24.81 5.82 36.24
CA LYS A 115 -25.77 5.03 37.02
C LYS A 115 -25.12 4.36 38.21
#